data_AF-A0A7L4P6R8-F1
#
_entry.id   AF-A0A7L4P6R8-F1
#
_cell.length_a   1.000
_cell.length_b   1.000
_cell.length_c   1.000
_cell.angle_alpha   90.00
_cell.angle_beta   90.00
_cell.angle_gamma   90.00
#
_symmetry.space_group_name_H-M   'P 1'
#
loop_
_entity.id
_entity.type
_entity.pdbx_description
1 polymer ?
#
loop_
_entity_poly.entity_id
_entity_poly.type
_entity_poly.pdbx_seq_one_letter_code
_entity_poly.pdbx_strand_id
1 'polypeptide(L)'
;MAILKDTEREQLRQLVKACLLEISKLKIDLKKCQKESSKNILQEHSKLQKLQTEQEKELSKKEDEIKKLLNLIEEKDLKIKELEKVKDQFKLLTQKPKNDLTYFQSNIYLLLPDKEDEMENLYESIIDLGFKELTLQNFEHALRNLERKGYFSSREENGKILWKKIEKD
;
A
#
# COMPACT_ATOMS: atom_id res chain seq x y z
N MET A 1 -7.03 -9.51 101.82
CA MET A 1 -7.25 -8.89 100.48
C MET A 1 -5.98 -8.66 99.66
N ALA A 2 -4.76 -9.01 100.13
CA ALA A 2 -3.53 -8.78 99.35
C ALA A 2 -3.21 -9.87 98.32
N ILE A 3 -3.59 -11.12 98.57
CA ILE A 3 -3.23 -12.29 97.75
C ILE A 3 -4.00 -12.33 96.42
N LEU A 4 -5.27 -11.88 96.40
CA LEU A 4 -6.09 -11.82 95.17
C LEU A 4 -5.55 -10.79 94.15
N LYS A 5 -4.92 -9.70 94.61
CA LYS A 5 -4.35 -8.68 93.74
C LYS A 5 -3.11 -9.16 92.97
N ASP A 6 -2.36 -10.13 93.50
CA ASP A 6 -1.18 -10.69 92.82
C ASP A 6 -1.58 -11.68 91.70
N THR A 7 -2.67 -12.42 91.88
CA THR A 7 -3.21 -13.33 90.86
C THR A 7 -3.76 -12.62 89.63
N GLU A 8 -4.51 -11.53 89.80
CA GLU A 8 -5.03 -10.71 88.68
C GLU A 8 -3.89 -10.06 87.90
N ARG A 9 -2.86 -9.59 88.62
CA ARG A 9 -1.67 -8.99 88.02
C ARG A 9 -0.87 -9.98 87.19
N GLU A 10 -0.77 -11.23 87.63
CA GLU A 10 -0.11 -12.30 86.88
C GLU A 10 -0.93 -12.74 85.66
N GLN A 11 -2.25 -12.84 85.78
CA GLN A 11 -3.14 -13.09 84.63
C GLN A 11 -3.03 -11.99 83.56
N LEU A 12 -2.98 -10.72 83.98
CA LEU A 12 -2.71 -9.59 83.10
C LEU A 12 -1.35 -9.70 82.40
N ARG A 13 -0.29 -10.10 83.12
CA ARG A 13 1.03 -10.32 82.51
C ARG A 13 1.01 -11.45 81.48
N GLN A 14 0.32 -12.56 81.78
CA GLN A 14 0.18 -13.68 80.85
C GLN A 14 -0.60 -13.26 79.59
N LEU A 15 -1.67 -12.49 79.75
CA LEU A 15 -2.44 -11.96 78.63
C LEU A 15 -1.60 -11.02 77.77
N VAL A 16 -0.88 -10.07 78.38
CA VAL A 16 0.03 -9.16 77.67
C VAL A 16 1.10 -9.93 76.90
N LYS A 17 1.68 -10.98 77.51
CA LYS A 17 2.66 -11.84 76.85
C LYS A 17 2.05 -12.58 75.66
N ALA A 18 0.83 -13.11 75.79
CA ALA A 18 0.12 -13.75 74.69
C ALA A 18 -0.16 -12.77 73.54
N CYS A 19 -0.65 -11.56 73.85
CA CYS A 19 -0.88 -10.51 72.86
C CYS A 19 0.43 -10.09 72.16
N LEU A 20 1.53 -9.95 72.90
CA LEU A 20 2.83 -9.61 72.30
C LEU A 20 3.37 -10.71 71.37
N LEU A 21 3.17 -11.98 71.72
CA LEU A 21 3.51 -13.11 70.86
C LEU A 21 2.65 -13.13 69.60
N GLU A 22 1.36 -12.86 69.73
CA GLU A 22 0.42 -12.78 68.61
C GLU A 22 0.76 -11.62 67.67
N ILE A 23 1.04 -10.43 68.20
CA ILE A 23 1.53 -9.28 67.44
C ILE A 23 2.84 -9.63 66.70
N SER A 24 3.76 -10.34 67.37
CA SER A 24 5.03 -10.75 66.77
C SER A 24 4.82 -11.75 65.63
N LYS A 25 3.90 -12.70 65.79
CA LYS A 25 3.51 -13.66 64.76
C LYS A 25 2.89 -12.94 63.55
N LEU A 26 1.91 -12.07 63.79
CA LEU A 26 1.26 -11.28 62.75
C LEU A 26 2.26 -10.40 61.98
N LYS A 27 3.25 -9.82 62.67
CA LYS A 27 4.30 -9.02 62.03
C LYS A 27 5.20 -9.86 61.12
N ILE A 28 5.49 -11.10 61.50
CA ILE A 28 6.28 -12.03 60.67
C ILE A 28 5.47 -12.46 59.45
N ASP A 29 4.20 -12.81 59.63
CA ASP A 29 3.33 -13.25 58.54
C ASP A 29 3.09 -12.11 57.54
N LEU A 30 2.87 -10.87 58.02
CA LEU A 30 2.76 -9.68 57.16
C LEU A 30 4.03 -9.47 56.34
N LYS A 31 5.23 -9.61 56.94
CA LYS A 31 6.50 -9.51 56.19
C LYS A 31 6.67 -10.61 55.15
N LYS A 32 6.16 -11.83 55.40
CA LYS A 32 6.18 -12.91 54.41
C LYS A 32 5.24 -12.60 53.25
N CYS A 33 3.99 -12.23 53.54
CA CYS A 33 3.00 -11.87 52.53
C CYS A 33 3.49 -10.69 51.67
N GLN A 34 4.12 -9.68 52.26
CA GLN A 34 4.67 -8.55 51.51
C GLN A 34 5.78 -9.01 50.54
N LYS A 35 6.70 -9.88 50.99
CA LYS A 35 7.78 -10.41 50.14
C LYS A 35 7.24 -11.28 49.00
N GLU A 36 6.25 -12.12 49.27
CA GLU A 36 5.61 -12.96 48.26
C GLU A 36 4.84 -12.12 47.24
N SER A 37 4.07 -11.13 47.70
CA SER A 37 3.37 -10.18 46.83
C SER A 37 4.36 -9.44 45.91
N SER A 38 5.46 -8.91 46.45
CA SER A 38 6.47 -8.23 45.63
C SER A 38 7.12 -9.17 44.59
N LYS A 39 7.38 -10.44 44.94
CA LYS A 39 7.91 -11.43 43.98
C LYS A 39 6.91 -11.74 42.88
N ASN A 40 5.64 -11.91 43.23
CA ASN A 40 4.58 -12.21 42.25
C ASN A 40 4.41 -11.04 41.27
N ILE A 41 4.38 -9.80 41.76
CA ILE A 41 4.28 -8.59 40.92
C ILE A 41 5.47 -8.50 39.96
N LEU A 42 6.70 -8.74 40.43
CA LEU A 42 7.89 -8.75 39.57
C LEU A 42 7.81 -9.83 38.49
N GLN A 43 7.32 -11.02 38.85
CA GLN A 43 7.17 -12.12 37.89
C GLN A 43 6.08 -11.84 36.86
N GLU A 44 4.93 -11.31 37.26
CA GLU A 44 3.86 -10.89 36.36
C GLU A 44 4.32 -9.77 35.42
N HIS A 45 5.01 -8.75 35.95
CA HIS A 45 5.58 -7.68 35.13
C HIS A 45 6.56 -8.23 34.09
N SER A 46 7.41 -9.19 34.47
CA SER A 46 8.35 -9.82 33.53
C SER A 46 7.63 -10.62 32.43
N LYS A 47 6.50 -11.27 32.73
CA LYS A 47 5.69 -12.00 31.76
C LYS A 47 4.98 -11.04 30.81
N LEU A 48 4.39 -9.96 31.34
CA LEU A 48 3.74 -8.92 30.56
C LEU A 48 4.72 -8.25 29.59
N GLN A 49 5.92 -7.92 30.06
CA GLN A 49 6.95 -7.34 29.22
C GLN A 49 7.37 -8.27 28.07
N LYS A 50 7.53 -9.57 28.34
CA LYS A 50 7.82 -10.56 27.29
C LYS A 50 6.69 -10.62 26.26
N LEU A 51 5.45 -10.74 26.73
CA LEU A 51 4.27 -10.77 25.86
C LEU A 51 4.19 -9.52 24.98
N GLN A 52 4.43 -8.34 25.55
CA GLN A 52 4.45 -7.08 24.83
C GLN A 52 5.54 -7.09 23.74
N THR A 53 6.76 -7.50 24.06
CA THR A 53 7.84 -7.57 23.06
C THR A 53 7.57 -8.60 21.96
N GLU A 54 6.88 -9.70 22.25
CA GLU A 54 6.49 -10.69 21.25
C GLU A 54 5.40 -10.12 20.32
N GLN A 55 4.39 -9.46 20.90
CA GLN A 55 3.32 -8.78 20.13
C GLN A 55 3.87 -7.66 19.24
N GLU A 56 4.78 -6.83 19.76
CA GLU A 56 5.43 -5.76 18.97
C GLU A 56 6.23 -6.34 17.78
N LYS A 57 6.93 -7.47 17.99
CA LYS A 57 7.64 -8.18 16.91
C LYS A 57 6.69 -8.75 15.88
N GLU A 58 5.57 -9.35 16.30
CA GLU A 58 4.57 -9.86 15.37
C GLU A 58 3.89 -8.74 14.58
N LEU A 59 3.57 -7.62 15.25
CA LEU A 59 3.01 -6.44 14.60
C LEU A 59 3.96 -5.90 13.53
N SER A 60 5.23 -5.69 13.88
CA SER A 60 6.25 -5.23 12.92
C SER A 60 6.39 -6.17 11.72
N LYS A 61 6.37 -7.49 11.93
CA LYS A 61 6.41 -8.46 10.82
C LYS A 61 5.19 -8.35 9.91
N LYS A 62 3.99 -8.22 10.50
CA LYS A 62 2.75 -8.06 9.74
C LYS A 62 2.71 -6.74 8.98
N GLU A 63 3.21 -5.65 9.58
CA GLU A 63 3.33 -4.35 8.90
C GLU A 63 4.26 -4.42 7.69
N ASP A 64 5.41 -5.10 7.82
CA ASP A 64 6.33 -5.31 6.70
C ASP A 64 5.72 -6.19 5.60
N GLU A 65 4.94 -7.21 5.97
CA GLU A 65 4.22 -8.05 5.02
C GLU A 65 3.14 -7.25 4.28
N ILE A 66 2.37 -6.42 4.99
CA ILE A 66 1.38 -5.52 4.39
C ILE A 66 2.04 -4.57 3.39
N LYS A 67 3.17 -3.95 3.73
CA LYS A 67 3.91 -3.08 2.80
C LYS A 67 4.35 -3.83 1.54
N LYS A 68 4.86 -5.05 1.68
CA LYS A 68 5.26 -5.88 0.54
C LYS A 68 4.06 -6.23 -0.35
N LEU A 69 2.93 -6.59 0.25
CA LEU A 69 1.71 -6.90 -0.48
C LEU A 69 1.16 -5.67 -1.21
N LEU A 70 1.19 -4.49 -0.59
CA LEU A 70 0.79 -3.23 -1.23
C LEU A 70 1.66 -2.92 -2.45
N ASN A 71 2.99 -3.01 -2.32
CA ASN A 71 3.89 -2.80 -3.46
C ASN A 71 3.61 -3.78 -4.60
N LEU A 72 3.37 -5.06 -4.28
CA LEU A 72 3.00 -6.07 -5.28
C LEU A 72 1.69 -5.73 -5.98
N ILE A 73 0.69 -5.23 -5.25
CA ILE A 73 -0.59 -4.79 -5.84
C ILE A 73 -0.35 -3.63 -6.80
N GLU A 74 0.41 -2.61 -6.39
CA GLU A 74 0.72 -1.46 -7.26
C GLU A 74 1.44 -1.87 -8.55
N GLU A 75 2.44 -2.76 -8.46
CA GLU A 75 3.12 -3.31 -9.64
C GLU A 75 2.16 -4.08 -10.57
N LYS A 76 1.24 -4.86 -9.99
CA LYS A 76 0.24 -5.61 -10.77
C LYS A 76 -0.77 -4.67 -11.43
N ASP A 77 -1.22 -3.63 -10.74
CA ASP A 77 -2.15 -2.64 -11.28
C ASP A 77 -1.52 -1.85 -12.44
N LEU A 78 -0.24 -1.49 -12.34
CA LEU A 78 0.49 -0.88 -13.46
C LEU A 78 0.53 -1.83 -14.67
N LYS A 79 0.84 -3.10 -14.44
CA LYS A 79 0.87 -4.11 -15.51
C LYS A 79 -0.50 -4.37 -16.13
N ILE A 80 -1.57 -4.34 -15.32
CA ILE A 80 -2.95 -4.45 -15.83
C ILE A 80 -3.27 -3.26 -16.73
N LYS A 81 -2.94 -2.03 -16.31
CA LYS A 81 -3.14 -0.82 -17.14
C LYS A 81 -2.39 -0.90 -18.48
N GLU A 82 -1.16 -1.42 -18.47
CA GLU A 82 -0.41 -1.66 -19.71
C GLU A 82 -1.11 -2.68 -20.62
N LEU A 83 -1.57 -3.80 -20.05
CA LEU A 83 -2.29 -4.83 -20.80
C LEU A 83 -3.64 -4.35 -21.34
N GLU A 84 -4.35 -3.49 -20.60
CA GLU A 84 -5.57 -2.85 -21.07
C GLU A 84 -5.32 -1.93 -22.27
N LYS A 85 -4.25 -1.12 -22.23
CA LYS A 85 -3.83 -0.31 -23.39
C LYS A 85 -3.54 -1.18 -24.61
N VAL A 86 -2.79 -2.28 -24.44
CA VAL A 86 -2.50 -3.22 -25.53
C VAL A 86 -3.78 -3.86 -26.07
N LYS A 87 -4.71 -4.24 -25.19
CA LYS A 87 -6.00 -4.80 -25.58
C LYS A 87 -6.81 -3.80 -26.41
N ASP A 88 -6.83 -2.53 -26.03
CA ASP A 88 -7.58 -1.52 -26.77
C ASP A 88 -6.92 -1.17 -28.11
N GLN A 89 -5.58 -1.12 -28.17
CA GLN A 89 -4.84 -1.01 -29.43
C GLN A 89 -5.10 -2.19 -30.36
N PHE A 90 -5.14 -3.41 -29.82
CA PHE A 90 -5.45 -4.61 -30.60
C PHE A 90 -6.88 -4.60 -31.13
N LYS A 91 -7.86 -4.12 -30.35
CA LYS A 91 -9.22 -3.90 -30.85
C LYS A 91 -9.23 -2.92 -32.02
N LEU A 92 -8.50 -1.80 -31.93
CA LEU A 92 -8.40 -0.83 -33.02
C LEU A 92 -7.82 -1.47 -34.29
N LEU A 93 -6.75 -2.26 -34.17
CA LEU A 93 -6.12 -2.95 -35.29
C LEU A 93 -7.00 -4.02 -35.93
N THR A 94 -7.95 -4.59 -35.19
CA THR A 94 -8.86 -5.64 -35.67
C THR A 94 -10.20 -5.09 -36.15
N GLN A 95 -10.41 -3.77 -36.06
CA GLN A 95 -11.58 -3.12 -36.64
C GLN A 95 -11.56 -3.23 -38.16
N LYS A 96 -12.76 -3.18 -38.75
CA LYS A 96 -12.87 -3.11 -40.20
C LYS A 96 -12.21 -1.81 -40.68
N PRO A 97 -11.46 -1.85 -41.80
CA PRO A 97 -10.90 -0.64 -42.37
C PRO A 97 -12.02 0.36 -42.66
N LYS A 98 -11.74 1.64 -42.43
CA LYS A 98 -12.67 2.73 -42.73
C LYS A 98 -12.92 2.79 -44.24
N ASN A 99 -14.12 3.22 -44.61
CA ASN A 99 -14.50 3.32 -46.02
C ASN A 99 -13.50 4.21 -46.76
N ASP A 100 -13.13 3.79 -47.97
CA ASP A 100 -12.14 4.45 -48.83
C ASP A 100 -10.70 4.46 -48.31
N LEU A 101 -10.35 3.79 -47.20
CA LEU A 101 -8.98 3.63 -46.70
C LEU A 101 -8.43 2.22 -46.96
N THR A 102 -7.12 2.13 -47.20
CA THR A 102 -6.43 0.82 -47.14
C THR A 102 -6.38 0.35 -45.68
N TYR A 103 -6.10 -0.93 -45.47
CA TYR A 103 -5.92 -1.48 -44.12
C TYR A 103 -4.84 -0.73 -43.35
N PHE A 104 -3.70 -0.46 -44.00
CA PHE A 104 -2.62 0.32 -43.41
C PHE A 104 -3.04 1.76 -43.06
N GLN A 105 -3.71 2.48 -43.98
CA GLN A 105 -4.18 3.84 -43.71
C GLN A 105 -5.21 3.88 -42.57
N SER A 106 -6.11 2.90 -42.51
CA SER A 106 -7.09 2.77 -41.43
C SER A 106 -6.40 2.56 -40.09
N ASN A 107 -5.40 1.68 -40.03
CA ASN A 107 -4.65 1.42 -38.81
C ASN A 107 -3.90 2.65 -38.34
N ILE A 108 -3.23 3.37 -39.24
CA ILE A 108 -2.55 4.62 -38.91
C ILE A 108 -3.56 5.63 -38.34
N TYR A 109 -4.70 5.84 -39.00
CA TYR A 109 -5.74 6.75 -38.49
C TYR A 109 -6.25 6.34 -37.10
N LEU A 110 -6.55 5.06 -36.88
CA LEU A 110 -7.12 4.57 -35.63
C LEU A 110 -6.12 4.61 -34.47
N LEU A 111 -4.84 4.35 -34.73
CA LEU A 111 -3.79 4.30 -33.72
C LEU A 111 -3.21 5.67 -33.37
N LEU A 112 -3.28 6.63 -34.29
CA LEU A 112 -2.82 7.99 -34.00
C LEU A 112 -3.67 8.64 -32.91
N PRO A 113 -3.02 9.38 -31.99
CA PRO A 113 -3.71 10.07 -30.92
C PRO A 113 -4.60 11.18 -31.49
N ASP A 114 -5.68 11.51 -30.78
CA ASP A 114 -6.62 12.56 -31.23
C ASP A 114 -6.10 13.99 -31.00
N LYS A 115 -4.97 14.12 -30.30
CA LYS A 115 -4.30 15.41 -30.08
C LYS A 115 -3.73 15.95 -31.40
N GLU A 116 -3.77 17.26 -31.53
CA GLU A 116 -3.08 17.97 -32.61
C GLU A 116 -1.58 18.00 -32.29
N ASP A 117 -0.74 17.57 -33.25
CA ASP A 117 0.70 17.45 -33.03
C ASP A 117 1.51 17.55 -34.32
N GLU A 118 2.83 17.69 -34.19
CA GLU A 118 3.80 17.72 -35.28
C GLU A 118 3.97 16.32 -35.91
N MET A 119 4.37 16.28 -37.18
CA MET A 119 4.50 15.03 -37.93
C MET A 119 5.48 14.05 -37.27
N GLU A 120 6.59 14.57 -36.75
CA GLU A 120 7.63 13.83 -36.05
C GLU A 120 7.08 13.18 -34.78
N ASN A 121 6.32 13.92 -33.98
CA ASN A 121 5.73 13.41 -32.73
C ASN A 121 4.66 12.33 -33.01
N LEU A 122 3.85 12.52 -34.05
CA LEU A 122 2.89 11.52 -34.49
C LEU A 122 3.58 10.27 -35.03
N TYR A 123 4.69 10.44 -35.77
CA TYR A 123 5.49 9.33 -36.27
C TYR A 123 6.10 8.53 -35.11
N GLU A 124 6.73 9.20 -34.14
CA GLU A 124 7.28 8.56 -32.93
C GLU A 124 6.21 7.75 -32.20
N SER A 125 4.99 8.29 -32.06
CA SER A 125 3.89 7.56 -31.42
C SER A 125 3.55 6.24 -32.12
N ILE A 126 3.65 6.17 -33.46
CA ILE A 126 3.39 4.95 -34.23
C ILE A 126 4.57 3.98 -34.14
N ILE A 127 5.80 4.49 -34.14
CA ILE A 127 7.01 3.66 -33.97
C ILE A 127 7.01 3.00 -32.59
N ASP A 128 6.64 3.73 -31.54
CA ASP A 128 6.53 3.23 -30.17
C ASP A 128 5.47 2.14 -30.02
N LEU A 129 4.42 2.17 -30.85
CA LEU A 129 3.41 1.11 -30.93
C LEU A 129 3.89 -0.17 -31.63
N GLY A 130 5.07 -0.14 -32.26
CA GLY A 130 5.71 -1.32 -32.83
C GLY A 130 5.85 -1.34 -34.36
N PHE A 131 5.51 -0.27 -35.07
CA PHE A 131 5.67 -0.16 -36.52
C PHE A 131 7.13 0.11 -36.94
N LYS A 132 8.09 -0.69 -36.44
CA LYS A 132 9.54 -0.43 -36.55
C LYS A 132 10.08 -0.38 -37.99
N GLU A 133 9.36 -0.97 -38.94
CA GLU A 133 9.73 -0.97 -40.36
C GLU A 133 9.16 0.22 -41.13
N LEU A 134 8.31 1.04 -40.49
CA LEU A 134 7.74 2.23 -41.11
C LEU A 134 8.82 3.29 -41.24
N THR A 135 8.96 3.86 -42.44
CA THR A 135 9.82 5.03 -42.67
C THR A 135 9.02 6.32 -42.53
N LEU A 136 9.70 7.41 -42.15
CA LEU A 136 9.08 8.73 -42.05
C LEU A 136 8.40 9.15 -43.36
N GLN A 137 9.02 8.88 -44.50
CA GLN A 137 8.45 9.18 -45.83
C GLN A 137 7.14 8.41 -46.08
N ASN A 138 7.11 7.11 -45.77
CA ASN A 138 5.89 6.30 -45.93
C ASN A 138 4.78 6.77 -45.00
N PHE A 139 5.13 7.18 -43.78
CA PHE A 139 4.19 7.76 -42.82
C PHE A 139 3.65 9.12 -43.29
N GLU A 140 4.50 10.01 -43.78
CA GLU A 140 4.09 11.29 -44.35
C GLU A 140 3.14 11.09 -45.53
N HIS A 141 3.45 10.16 -46.43
CA HIS A 141 2.54 9.77 -47.52
C HIS A 141 1.20 9.23 -47.01
N ALA A 142 1.20 8.49 -45.90
CA ALA A 142 -0.04 8.03 -45.26
C ALA A 142 -0.86 9.20 -44.71
N LEU A 143 -0.23 10.12 -43.96
CA LEU A 143 -0.88 11.32 -43.41
C LEU A 143 -1.47 12.21 -44.51
N ARG A 144 -0.71 12.49 -45.58
CA ARG A 144 -1.21 13.26 -46.73
C ARG A 144 -2.39 12.58 -47.42
N ASN A 145 -2.39 11.25 -47.50
CA ASN A 145 -3.53 10.50 -48.03
C ASN A 145 -4.76 10.56 -47.13
N LEU A 146 -4.56 10.52 -45.80
CA LEU A 146 -5.63 10.70 -44.81
C LEU A 146 -6.23 12.10 -44.91
N GLU A 147 -5.39 13.12 -45.05
CA GLU A 147 -5.79 14.50 -45.26
C GLU A 147 -6.61 14.67 -46.55
N ARG A 148 -6.12 14.16 -47.69
CA ARG A 148 -6.85 14.19 -48.96
C ARG A 148 -8.23 13.53 -48.88
N LYS A 149 -8.38 12.53 -48.02
CA LYS A 149 -9.64 11.80 -47.80
C LYS A 149 -10.50 12.39 -46.68
N GLY A 150 -10.05 13.47 -46.04
CA GLY A 150 -10.78 14.21 -45.01
C GLY A 150 -10.76 13.57 -43.61
N TYR A 151 -9.81 12.68 -43.34
CA TYR A 151 -9.62 12.07 -42.00
C TYR A 151 -8.65 12.87 -41.12
N PHE A 152 -7.86 13.77 -41.72
CA PHE A 152 -6.93 14.66 -41.04
C PHE A 152 -6.97 16.05 -41.69
N SER A 153 -6.57 17.07 -40.94
CA SER A 153 -6.27 18.40 -41.44
C SER A 153 -4.88 18.82 -40.99
N SER A 154 -4.11 19.42 -41.88
CA SER A 154 -2.89 20.13 -41.50
C SER A 154 -3.13 21.64 -41.36
N ARG A 155 -2.47 22.27 -40.38
CA ARG A 155 -2.44 23.72 -40.18
C ARG A 155 -1.01 24.15 -39.93
N GLU A 156 -0.60 25.25 -40.55
CA GLU A 156 0.68 25.87 -40.26
C GLU A 156 0.55 26.83 -39.07
N GLU A 157 1.38 26.63 -38.05
CA GLU A 157 1.48 27.50 -36.89
C GLU A 157 2.97 27.71 -36.55
N ASN A 158 3.41 28.97 -36.54
CA ASN A 158 4.80 29.36 -36.22
C ASN A 158 5.88 28.64 -37.06
N GLY A 159 5.60 28.37 -38.34
CA GLY A 159 6.52 27.67 -39.26
C GLY A 159 6.57 26.16 -39.05
N LYS A 160 5.67 25.60 -38.23
CA LYS A 160 5.51 24.16 -38.02
C LYS A 160 4.16 23.70 -38.55
N ILE A 161 4.11 22.50 -39.10
CA ILE A 161 2.88 21.89 -39.60
C ILE A 161 2.31 21.00 -38.49
N LEU A 162 1.16 21.41 -37.96
CA LEU A 162 0.38 20.66 -37.00
C LEU A 162 -0.67 19.84 -37.73
N TRP A 163 -0.87 18.61 -37.28
CA TRP A 163 -1.82 17.66 -37.84
C TRP A 163 -2.87 17.33 -36.82
N LYS A 164 -4.14 17.47 -37.22
CA LYS A 164 -5.29 17.19 -36.38
C LYS A 164 -6.18 16.14 -37.02
N LYS A 165 -6.57 15.15 -36.23
CA LYS A 165 -7.51 14.11 -36.63
C LYS A 165 -8.93 14.66 -36.74
N ILE A 166 -9.65 14.24 -37.77
CA ILE A 166 -11.04 14.62 -38.01
C ILE A 166 -11.90 13.37 -37.81
N GLU A 167 -12.88 13.45 -36.91
CA GLU A 167 -13.87 12.39 -36.76
C GLU A 167 -14.74 12.33 -38.01
N LYS A 168 -14.61 11.22 -38.73
CA LYS A 168 -15.41 10.91 -39.91
C LYS A 168 -16.17 9.62 -39.62
N ASP A 169 -17.49 9.73 -39.59
CA ASP A 169 -18.41 8.61 -39.36
C ASP A 169 -18.24 7.50 -40.42
#